data_AF-A0A933C325-F1
#
_entry.id   AF-A0A933C325-F1
#
_cell.length_a   1.000
_cell.length_b   1.000
_cell.length_c   1.000
_cell.angle_alpha   90.00
_cell.angle_beta   90.00
_cell.angle_gamma   90.00
#
_symmetry.space_group_name_H-M   'P 1'
#
loop_
_entity.id
_entity.type
_entity.pdbx_description
1 polymer ?
#
loop_
_entity_poly.entity_id
_entity_poly.type
_entity_poly.pdbx_seq_one_letter_code
_entity_poly.pdbx_strand_id
1 'polypeptide(L)' 'TDAPNPVAPCGACRQALAEFTPDLQLEGIGSEGGAVQWSLGELLPEHFRLDKLYSERGRVAPAASAAKETGA' A
#
# COMPACT_ATOMS: atom_id res chain seq x y z
N THR A 1 -13.63 -6.80 12.07
CA THR A 1 -15.01 -7.16 11.69
C THR A 1 -15.46 -8.26 12.63
N ASP A 2 -16.76 -8.55 12.73
CA ASP A 2 -17.25 -9.73 13.47
C ASP A 2 -17.34 -10.96 12.55
N ALA A 3 -16.36 -11.11 11.65
CA ALA A 3 -16.36 -12.20 10.69
C ALA A 3 -15.96 -13.50 11.41
N PRO A 4 -16.63 -14.63 11.12
CA PRO A 4 -16.36 -15.90 11.80
C PRO A 4 -14.93 -16.38 11.56
N ASN A 5 -14.39 -16.14 10.35
CA ASN A 5 -13.00 -16.41 10.00
C ASN A 5 -12.17 -15.12 9.98
N PRO A 6 -10.84 -15.20 10.26
CA PRO A 6 -9.93 -14.08 10.07
C PRO A 6 -10.03 -13.46 8.68
N VAL A 7 -10.08 -12.13 8.63
CA VAL A 7 -10.09 -11.36 7.38
C VAL A 7 -8.89 -10.43 7.37
N ALA A 8 -8.12 -10.45 6.28
CA ALA A 8 -7.00 -9.54 6.12
C ALA A 8 -7.47 -8.07 6.12
N PRO A 9 -6.66 -7.12 6.64
CA PRO A 9 -7.02 -5.69 6.64
C PRO A 9 -7.27 -5.16 5.22
N CYS A 10 -8.05 -4.08 5.07
CA CYS A 10 -8.26 -3.46 3.77
C CYS A 10 -6.98 -2.72 3.28
N GLY A 11 -6.93 -2.36 2.00
CA GLY A 11 -5.75 -1.72 1.40
C GLY A 11 -5.33 -0.42 2.09
N ALA A 12 -6.29 0.43 2.49
CA ALA A 12 -5.99 1.69 3.18
C ALA A 12 -5.33 1.46 4.56
N CYS A 13 -5.82 0.49 5.33
CA CYS A 13 -5.20 0.12 6.60
C CYS A 13 -3.79 -0.45 6.41
N ARG A 14 -3.59 -1.31 5.41
CA ARG A 14 -2.25 -1.85 5.09
C ARG A 14 -1.26 -0.73 4.80
N GLN A 15 -1.65 0.23 3.97
CA GLN A 15 -0.79 1.37 3.61
C GLN A 15 -0.50 2.26 4.81
N ALA A 16 -1.49 2.54 5.67
CA ALA A 16 -1.29 3.33 6.88
C ALA A 16 -0.31 2.65 7.85
N LEU A 17 -0.40 1.32 8.02
CA LEU A 17 0.53 0.55 8.84
C LEU A 17 1.95 0.54 8.24
N ALA A 18 2.05 0.37 6.92
CA ALA A 18 3.33 0.23 6.21
C ALA A 18 4.17 1.52 6.19
N GLU A 19 3.56 2.67 6.48
CA GLU A 19 4.26 3.95 6.65
C GLU A 19 5.19 3.92 7.87
N PHE A 20 4.80 3.22 8.94
CA PHE A 20 5.53 3.22 10.21
C PHE A 20 6.28 1.91 10.45
N THR A 21 5.77 0.79 9.95
CA THR A 21 6.37 -0.53 10.19
C THR A 21 6.12 -1.46 9.00
N PRO A 22 6.92 -1.38 7.93
CA PRO A 22 6.73 -2.17 6.71
C PRO A 22 6.89 -3.69 6.94
N ASP A 23 7.69 -4.09 7.92
CA ASP A 23 7.94 -5.50 8.26
C ASP A 23 7.01 -6.03 9.37
N LEU A 24 5.91 -5.33 9.63
CA LEU A 24 4.97 -5.67 10.71
C LEU A 24 4.37 -7.06 10.51
N GLN A 25 4.38 -7.87 11.58
CA GLN A 25 3.62 -9.11 11.64
C GLN A 25 2.22 -8.82 12.16
N LEU A 26 1.21 -9.40 11.49
CA LEU A 26 -0.20 -9.21 11.77
C LEU A 26 -0.82 -10.53 12.18
N GLU A 27 -1.63 -10.52 13.23
CA GLU A 27 -2.46 -11.65 13.63
C GLU A 27 -3.94 -11.29 13.43
N GLY A 28 -4.62 -12.02 12.56
CA GLY A 28 -6.04 -11.92 12.35
C GLY A 28 -6.78 -12.94 13.19
N ILE A 29 -7.78 -12.49 13.94
CA ILE A 29 -8.65 -13.33 14.76
C ILE A 29 -10.07 -13.27 14.22
N GLY A 30 -10.68 -14.44 14.02
CA GLY A 30 -12.10 -14.59 13.69
C GLY A 30 -12.93 -14.72 14.96
N SER A 31 -14.20 -14.32 14.91
CA SER A 31 -15.09 -14.37 16.08
C SER A 31 -15.41 -15.78 16.56
N GLU A 32 -15.21 -16.79 15.71
CA GLU A 32 -15.35 -18.22 16.07
C GLU A 32 -14.02 -18.88 16.47
N GLY A 33 -12.96 -18.09 16.71
CA GLY A 33 -11.70 -18.57 17.29
C GLY A 33 -10.62 -18.99 16.29
N GLY A 34 -10.86 -18.83 14.98
CA GLY A 34 -9.82 -19.00 13.96
C GLY A 34 -8.75 -17.91 14.07
N ALA A 35 -7.48 -18.26 13.81
CA ALA A 35 -6.36 -17.32 13.76
C ALA A 35 -5.50 -17.53 12.51
N VAL A 36 -5.01 -16.45 11.92
CA VAL A 36 -4.05 -16.48 10.81
C VAL A 36 -3.01 -15.39 11.02
N GLN A 37 -1.76 -15.70 10.74
CA GLN A 37 -0.67 -14.73 10.76
C GLN A 37 -0.25 -14.36 9.34
N TRP A 38 0.06 -13.09 9.14
CA TRP A 38 0.60 -12.55 7.89
C TRP A 38 1.76 -11.61 8.21
N SER A 39 2.72 -11.50 7.30
CA SER A 39 3.55 -10.30 7.25
C SER A 39 2.85 -9.21 6.44
N LEU A 40 3.07 -7.95 6.83
CA LEU A 40 2.54 -6.82 6.07
C LEU A 40 3.15 -6.75 4.67
N GLY A 41 4.42 -7.16 4.50
CA GLY A 41 5.09 -7.26 3.20
C GLY A 41 4.43 -8.25 2.23
N GLU A 42 3.90 -9.37 2.72
CA GLU A 42 3.11 -10.30 1.89
C GLU A 42 1.76 -9.70 1.49
N LEU A 43 1.13 -8.94 2.39
CA LEU A 43 -0.18 -8.33 2.14
C LEU A 43 -0.11 -7.05 1.31
N LEU A 44 1.03 -6.38 1.27
CA LEU A 44 1.24 -5.13 0.55
C LEU A 44 2.67 -5.08 -0.02
N PRO A 45 2.97 -5.90 -1.06
CA PRO A 45 4.28 -5.91 -1.68
C PRO A 45 4.58 -4.58 -2.39
N GLU A 46 5.85 -4.17 -2.37
CA GLU A 46 6.33 -2.94 -3.01
C GLU A 46 5.44 -1.72 -2.69
N HIS A 47 5.11 -1.55 -1.40
CA HIS A 47 4.19 -0.51 -0.97
C HIS A 47 4.64 0.88 -1.38
N PHE A 48 3.66 1.76 -1.61
CA PHE A 48 3.96 3.14 -1.97
C PHE A 48 4.70 3.84 -0.81
N ARG A 49 5.71 4.63 -1.17
CA ARG A 49 6.56 5.39 -0.26
C ARG A 49 6.68 6.82 -0.76
N LEU A 50 6.21 7.78 0.03
CA LEU A 50 6.18 9.18 -0.39
C LEU A 50 7.61 9.76 -0.53
N ASP A 51 8.51 9.39 0.37
CA ASP A 51 9.94 9.72 0.33
C ASP A 51 10.64 9.16 -0.91
N LYS A 52 10.29 7.93 -1.33
CA LYS A 52 10.77 7.36 -2.60
C LYS A 52 10.34 8.23 -3.79
N LEU A 53 9.07 8.63 -3.85
CA LEU A 53 8.57 9.51 -4.92
C LEU A 53 9.28 10.87 -4.94
N TYR A 54 9.58 11.47 -3.79
CA TYR A 54 10.32 12.75 -3.74
C TYR A 54 11.79 12.61 -4.13
N SER A 55 12.46 11.54 -3.69
CA SER A 55 13.86 11.27 -4.08
C SER A 55 13.99 10.97 -5.58
N GLU A 56 12.95 10.38 -6.18
CA GLU A 56 12.89 10.07 -7.60
C GLU A 56 12.31 11.21 -8.45
N ARG A 57 11.75 12.27 -7.86
CA ARG A 57 11.11 13.38 -8.59
C ARG A 57 12.07 14.17 -9.49
N GLY A 58 13.38 14.11 -9.21
CA GLY A 58 14.43 14.63 -10.09
C GLY A 58 14.94 13.64 -11.17
N ARG A 59 14.46 12.39 -11.14
CA ARG A 59 14.81 11.31 -12.09
C ARG A 59 13.73 11.00 -13.12
N VAL A 60 12.51 11.48 -12.90
CA VAL A 60 11.43 11.34 -13.90
C VAL A 60 11.70 12.36 -15.00
N ALA A 61 12.21 11.89 -16.15
CA ALA A 61 12.23 12.68 -17.37
C ALA A 61 10.81 13.22 -17.61
N PRO A 62 10.64 14.51 -17.99
CA PRO A 62 9.31 15.05 -18.20
C PRO A 62 8.57 14.16 -19.19
N ALA A 63 7.36 13.74 -18.83
CA ALA A 63 6.44 13.13 -19.78
C ALA A 63 6.37 14.10 -20.97
N ALA A 64 6.73 13.63 -22.16
CA ALA A 64 6.81 14.45 -23.35
C ALA A 64 5.57 15.35 -23.43
N SER A 65 5.82 16.66 -23.32
CA SER A 65 4.78 17.69 -23.34
C SER A 65 3.86 17.45 -24.53
N ALA A 66 2.57 17.29 -24.26
CA ALA A 66 1.54 17.24 -25.28
C ALA A 66 1.73 18.44 -26.21
N ALA A 67 2.01 18.15 -27.47
CA ALA A 67 2.23 19.15 -28.49
C ALA A 67 1.02 20.09 -28.58
N LYS A 68 1.33 21.37 -28.41
CA LYS A 68 0.58 22.58 -28.75
C LYS A 68 -0.47 22.39 -29.87
N GLU A 69 -1.75 22.52 -29.54
CA GLU A 69 -2.81 22.83 -30.51
C GLU A 69 -3.11 24.34 -30.42
N THR A 70 -2.45 25.11 -31.28
CA THR A 70 -2.91 26.46 -31.65
C THR A 70 -3.65 26.37 -32.98
N GLY A 71 -4.96 26.61 -32.97
CA GLY A 71 -5.78 26.91 -34.14
C GLY A 71 -6.83 27.94 -33.69
N ALA A 72 -6.69 29.21 -34.09
CA ALA A 72 -7.23 29.82 -35.31
C ALA A 72 -8.68 30.27 -35.11
#